data_AF-A0A534UTN3-F1
#
_entry.id   AF-A0A534UTN3-F1
#
_cell.length_a   1.000
_cell.length_b   1.000
_cell.length_c   1.000
_cell.angle_alpha   90.00
_cell.angle_beta   90.00
_cell.angle_gamma   90.00
#
_symmetry.space_group_name_H-M   'P 1'
#
loop_
_entity.id
_entity.type
_entity.pdbx_description
1 polymer ?
#
loop_
_entity_poly.entity_id
_entity_poly.type
_entity_poly.pdbx_seq_one_letter_code
_entity_poly.pdbx_strand_id
1 'polypeptide(L)' 'MGSPDNAIKFTKRGTLTISARVNENFEFEVSDTGIGIPEGSLHVIFDMFKQVDSSSTREFGGAGLGFTL' A
#
# COMPACT_ATOMS: atom_id res chain seq x y z
N MET A 1 -1.75 -7.93 -3.63
CA MET A 1 -2.39 -6.75 -4.24
C MET A 1 -2.03 -5.54 -3.40
N GLY A 2 -1.20 -4.64 -3.95
CA GLY A 2 -0.92 -3.34 -3.36
C GLY A 2 -1.94 -2.30 -3.84
N SER A 3 -2.20 -1.25 -3.07
CA SER A 3 -3.04 -0.14 -3.53
C SER A 3 -2.18 0.96 -4.18
N PRO A 4 -2.55 1.48 -5.37
CA PRO A 4 -1.78 2.50 -6.08
C PRO A 4 -1.53 3.78 -5.27
N ASP A 5 -2.51 4.22 -4.49
CA ASP A 5 -2.41 5.43 -3.67
C ASP A 5 -1.36 5.27 -2.56
N ASN A 6 -1.35 4.13 -1.87
CA ASN A 6 -0.35 3.82 -0.86
C ASN A 6 1.04 3.71 -1.49
N ALA A 7 1.14 3.02 -2.62
CA ALA A 7 2.41 2.84 -3.31
C ALA A 7 3.03 4.18 -3.77
N ILE A 8 2.22 5.11 -4.29
CA ILE A 8 2.65 6.48 -4.63
C ILE A 8 3.11 7.25 -3.38
N LYS A 9 2.31 7.16 -2.31
CA LYS A 9 2.52 7.91 -1.07
C LYS A 9 3.80 7.49 -0.35
N PHE A 10 4.11 6.19 -0.33
CA PHE A 10 5.23 5.63 0.43
C PHE A 10 6.52 5.46 -0.37
N THR A 11 6.50 5.78 -1.68
CA THR A 11 7.68 5.76 -2.56
C THR A 11 8.16 7.18 -2.88
N LYS A 12 8.85 7.84 -1.94
CA LYS A 12 9.37 9.22 -2.15
C LYS A 12 10.43 9.29 -3.26
N ARG A 13 11.25 8.24 -3.41
CA ARG A 13 12.23 8.07 -4.49
C ARG A 13 12.34 6.59 -4.81
N GLY A 14 12.15 6.23 -6.07
CA GLY A 14 12.11 4.83 -6.48
C GLY A 14 11.26 4.63 -7.73
N THR A 15 10.76 3.41 -7.91
CA THR A 15 9.95 3.04 -9.05
C THR A 15 8.62 2.47 -8.58
N LEU A 16 7.53 2.94 -9.18
CA LEU A 16 6.22 2.32 -9.13
C LEU A 16 5.99 1.60 -10.45
N THR A 17 5.66 0.32 -10.39
CA THR A 17 5.28 -0.49 -11.55
C THR A 17 3.83 -0.95 -11.38
N ILE A 18 3.00 -0.63 -12.37
CA ILE A 18 1.64 -1.15 -12.48
C ILE A 18 1.63 -2.08 -13.68
N SER A 19 1.20 -3.32 -13.47
CA SER A 19 1.03 -4.29 -14.54
C SER A 19 -0.36 -4.89 -14.51
N ALA A 20 -0.85 -5.29 -15.68
CA ALA A 20 -2.11 -5.97 -15.83
C ALA A 20 -1.89 -7.23 -16.67
N ARG A 21 -2.52 -8.33 -16.25
CA ARG A 21 -2.48 -9.60 -16.96
C ARG A 21 -3.91 -10.11 -17.12
N VAL A 22 -4.19 -10.67 -18.28
CA VAL A 22 -5.48 -11.29 -18.58
C VAL A 22 -5.23 -12.76 -18.85
N ASN A 23 -5.67 -13.59 -17.91
CA ASN A 23 -5.73 -15.05 -18.05
C ASN A 23 -7.21 -15.45 -18.05
N GLU A 24 -7.63 -16.34 -17.14
CA GLU A 24 -9.05 -16.64 -16.88
C GLU A 24 -9.76 -15.47 -16.17
N ASN A 25 -9.00 -14.65 -15.44
CA ASN A 25 -9.45 -13.43 -14.78
C ASN A 25 -8.57 -12.23 -15.18
N PHE A 26 -9.06 -11.02 -14.92
CA PHE A 26 -8.28 -9.80 -15.04
C PHE A 26 -7.51 -9.54 -13.73
N GLU A 27 -6.19 -9.56 -13.80
CA GLU A 27 -5.31 -9.34 -12.65
C GLU A 27 -4.58 -8.01 -12.77
N PHE A 28 -4.64 -7.21 -11.70
CA PHE A 28 -3.84 -6.01 -11.55
C PHE A 28 -2.79 -6.21 -10.47
N GLU A 29 -1.56 -5.80 -10.77
CA GLU A 29 -0.45 -5.83 -9.82
C GLU A 29 0.17 -4.44 -9.72
N VAL A 30 0.39 -4.02 -8.48
CA VAL A 30 1.08 -2.78 -8.14
C VAL A 30 2.28 -3.18 -7.31
N SER A 31 3.48 -2.78 -7.76
CA SER A 31 4.75 -2.99 -7.08
C SER A 31 5.46 -1.66 -6.92
N ASP A 32 6.05 -1.44 -5.75
CA ASP A 32 6.85 -0.26 -5.47
C ASP A 32 8.18 -0.61 -4.79
N THR A 33 9.12 0.33 -4.83
CA THR A 33 10.42 0.22 -4.15
C THR A 33 10.50 1.18 -2.95
N GLY A 34 9.36 1.51 -2.35
CA GLY A 34 9.25 2.42 -1.21
C GLY A 34 9.74 1.79 0.09
N ILE A 35 9.34 2.38 1.21
CA ILE A 35 9.77 1.96 2.55
C ILE A 35 9.33 0.54 2.94
N GLY A 36 8.42 -0.06 2.17
CA GLY A 36 7.87 -1.39 2.43
C GLY A 36 6.93 -1.43 3.64
N ILE A 37 6.51 -2.64 3.99
CA ILE A 37 5.66 -2.92 5.15
C ILE A 37 6.45 -3.83 6.10
N PRO A 38 6.60 -3.49 7.39
CA PRO A 38 7.18 -4.38 8.38
C PRO A 38 6.45 -5.73 8.43
N GLU A 39 7.17 -6.85 8.47
CA GLU A 39 6.59 -8.20 8.45
C GLU A 39 5.56 -8.42 9.57
N GLY A 40 5.86 -7.91 10.77
CA GLY A 40 4.97 -7.98 11.92
C GLY A 40 3.66 -7.21 11.77
N SER A 41 3.51 -6.39 10.72
CA SER A 41 2.36 -5.52 10.50
C SER A 41 1.51 -5.94 9.30
N LEU A 42 1.93 -6.94 8.53
CA LEU A 42 1.17 -7.46 7.37
C LEU A 42 -0.24 -7.91 7.74
N HIS A 43 -0.45 -8.38 8.97
CA HIS A 43 -1.75 -8.85 9.43
C HIS A 43 -2.77 -7.73 9.71
N VAL A 44 -2.33 -6.47 9.85
CA VAL A 44 -3.21 -5.33 10.17
C VAL A 44 -3.40 -4.36 9.01
N ILE A 45 -2.70 -4.53 7.89
CA ILE A 45 -2.79 -3.56 6.77
C ILE A 45 -4.17 -3.53 6.11
N PHE A 46 -4.96 -4.60 6.27
CA PHE A 46 -6.33 -4.72 5.78
C PHE A 46 -7.39 -4.37 6.83
N ASP A 47 -6.97 -4.08 8.08
CA ASP A 47 -7.89 -3.67 9.13
C ASP A 47 -8.30 -2.22 8.90
N MET A 48 -9.62 -1.98 8.89
CA MET A 48 -10.14 -0.62 8.75
C MET A 48 -9.57 0.30 9.83
N PHE A 49 -9.14 1.48 9.41
CA PHE A 49 -8.65 2.54 10.30
C PHE A 49 -7.35 2.24 11.05
N LYS A 50 -6.64 1.14 10.73
CA LYS A 50 -5.31 0.87 11.27
C LYS A 50 -4.21 1.37 10.33
N GLN A 51 -3.25 2.09 10.91
CA GLN A 51 -2.02 2.49 10.25
C GLN A 51 -0.84 1.88 11.01
N VAL A 52 0.15 1.36 10.28
CA VAL A 52 1.30 0.66 10.85
C VAL A 52 2.18 1.57 11.71
N ASP A 53 2.14 2.89 11.47
CA ASP A 53 2.87 3.87 12.25
C ASP A 53 1.90 4.78 13.03
N SER A 54 1.96 4.70 14.35
CA SER A 54 1.25 5.57 15.29
C SER A 54 2.12 6.72 15.79
N SER A 55 3.36 6.87 15.28
CA SER A 55 4.24 7.96 15.69
C SER A 55 3.74 9.29 15.13
N SER A 56 3.72 10.29 16.01
CA SER A 56 3.02 11.58 15.92
C SER A 56 3.55 12.55 14.85
N THR A 57 3.71 12.11 13.62
CA THR A 57 3.91 13.00 12.48
C THR A 57 2.92 12.62 11.38
N ARG A 58 1.91 13.47 11.19
CA ARG A 58 1.01 13.47 10.04
C ARG A 58 1.77 13.77 8.74
N GLU A 59 2.85 13.04 8.42
CA GLU A 59 3.47 13.14 7.09
C GLU A 59 2.52 12.61 6.01
N PHE A 60 1.58 11.74 6.40
CA PHE A 60 0.88 10.85 5.50
C PHE A 60 -0.60 10.78 5.88
N GLY A 61 -1.35 11.87 5.65
CA GLY A 61 -2.81 11.90 5.86
C GLY A 61 -3.54 10.77 5.12
N GLY A 62 -4.48 10.09 5.81
CA GLY A 62 -5.33 9.04 5.25
C GLY A 62 -6.07 8.30 6.37
N ALA A 63 -7.31 7.89 6.13
CA ALA A 63 -8.17 7.23 7.14
C ALA A 63 -7.83 5.74 7.38
N GLY A 64 -6.67 5.25 6.89
CA GLY A 64 -6.33 3.82 6.98
C GLY A 64 -7.26 2.92 6.15
N LEU A 65 -7.86 3.45 5.08
CA LEU A 65 -8.79 2.72 4.19
C LEU A 65 -8.11 2.14 2.93
N GLY A 66 -6.83 2.44 2.71
CA GLY A 66 -6.18 2.20 1.41
C GLY A 66 -6.06 0.74 0.99
N PHE A 67 -6.37 -0.23 1.86
CA PHE A 67 -6.40 -1.65 1.51
C PHE A 67 -7.75 -2.33 1.79
N THR A 68 -8.75 -1.58 2.26
CA THR A 68 -10.06 -2.12 2.65
C THR A 68 -11.15 -1.46 1.83
N LEU A 69 -11.75 -2.21 0.90
CA LEU A 69 -12.97 -1.87 0.17
C LEU A 69 -13.86 -3.12 0.03
#